data_AF-A0A851S0R8-F1
#
_entry.id   AF-A0A851S0R8-F1
#
_cell.length_a   1.000
_cell.length_b   1.000
_cell.length_c   1.000
_cell.angle_alpha   90.00
_cell.angle_beta   90.00
_cell.angle_gamma   90.00
#
_symmetry.space_group_name_H-M   'P 1'
#
loop_
_entity.id
_entity.type
_entity.pdbx_description
1 polymer ?
#
loop_
_entity_poly.entity_id
_entity_poly.type
_entity_poly.pdbx_seq_one_letter_code
_entity_poly.pdbx_strand_id
1 'polypeptide(L)'
;RWPSLLKYYSHSDSVSWLEEYKARHNAGLEAQRIVASFSKRFFSEHVPCDGFSDIETLGCPSHFFEDELMCILNMEGRKGLTWKYYAKKILYFLRQQNILKNLKEYLQRPTERQSFLEGAVLIDQYCNPLSDICLKSVQAQVDDITDKVRKVLRTKNPRHPSLASKAGEVLIPEVELQRQVLDAMNCVLYEQLKYKGNELDYYNSLNSYIHQVLIRRTGIPISLSVLYLTIARQLGVKLEPVNFPSHFLLRWCQGKEGSTDIFDYTYIDAFGKGKQLTVKECEYLIGHHVTEEFYGVVTSKEVLQRMVGNLLNLGKRESTDQSYQLLRDSLDLYLAMYPDNVQHLMLQARLYFHLGIWPEKVLDILQHIQALDPSQHGAVGYLVQHTLEHIERRKEELGPEVKHRSDEKHKEVCFSIGLIMKHKRYGYNCVIYGWDPACMMGHEWIRNMNVHSLPHGPHQPFYNVLVEDGSCRYAAQ
;
A
#
# COMPACT_ATOMS: atom_id res chain seq x y z
N ARG A 1 2.93 -4.78 32.42
CA ARG A 1 3.45 -5.93 31.63
C ARG A 1 2.77 -5.84 30.27
N TRP A 2 3.55 -5.68 29.20
CA TRP A 2 3.20 -5.63 27.76
C TRP A 2 1.75 -5.24 27.38
N PRO A 3 1.39 -3.95 27.46
CA PRO A 3 0.05 -3.47 27.07
C PRO A 3 -0.33 -3.80 25.61
N SER A 4 0.66 -3.81 24.71
CA SER A 4 0.52 -4.14 23.28
C SER A 4 0.00 -5.56 23.03
N LEU A 5 0.24 -6.48 23.96
CA LEU A 5 -0.10 -7.90 23.84
C LEU A 5 -1.46 -8.24 24.45
N LEU A 6 -2.07 -7.33 25.22
CA LEU A 6 -3.37 -7.57 25.87
C LEU A 6 -4.50 -7.88 24.88
N LYS A 7 -4.39 -7.40 23.64
CA LYS A 7 -5.37 -7.68 22.57
C LYS A 7 -5.45 -9.15 22.15
N TYR A 8 -4.45 -9.97 22.51
CA TYR A 8 -4.39 -11.40 22.20
C TYR A 8 -4.93 -12.30 23.31
N TYR A 9 -5.28 -11.75 24.47
CA TYR A 9 -5.73 -12.53 25.62
C TYR A 9 -7.16 -12.14 26.00
N SER A 10 -8.05 -13.12 26.11
CA SER A 10 -9.37 -12.90 26.71
C SER A 10 -9.27 -13.01 28.24
N HIS A 11 -10.15 -12.31 28.96
CA HIS A 11 -10.28 -12.43 30.41
C HIS A 11 -10.80 -13.82 30.84
N SER A 12 -11.34 -14.60 29.89
CA SER A 12 -11.81 -15.97 30.09
C SER A 12 -10.72 -17.04 29.94
N ASP A 13 -9.55 -16.69 29.42
CA ASP A 13 -8.54 -17.67 29.04
C ASP A 13 -7.66 -18.05 30.24
N SER A 14 -7.50 -19.34 30.49
CA SER A 14 -6.53 -19.86 31.46
C SER A 14 -5.12 -19.83 30.84
N VAL A 15 -4.45 -18.67 30.94
CA VAL A 15 -3.12 -18.46 30.35
C VAL A 15 -2.00 -18.82 31.33
N SER A 16 -1.10 -19.70 30.93
CA SER A 16 0.15 -19.95 31.65
C SER A 16 1.15 -18.82 31.37
N TRP A 17 1.16 -17.80 32.23
CA TRP A 17 2.05 -16.64 32.07
C TRP A 17 3.54 -16.98 32.06
N LEU A 18 3.94 -18.11 32.66
CA LEU A 18 5.33 -18.59 32.61
C LEU A 18 5.69 -19.06 31.20
N GLU A 19 4.83 -19.85 30.57
CA GLU A 19 5.06 -20.34 29.21
C GLU A 19 4.97 -19.20 28.20
N GLU A 20 4.05 -18.25 28.39
CA GLU A 20 4.01 -17.07 27.51
C GLU A 20 5.22 -16.17 27.65
N TYR A 21 5.73 -16.00 28.87
CA TYR A 21 6.98 -15.29 29.04
C TYR A 21 8.14 -15.98 28.31
N LYS A 22 8.26 -17.31 28.43
CA LYS A 22 9.31 -18.08 27.74
C LYS A 22 9.17 -17.97 26.22
N ALA A 23 7.96 -18.15 25.69
CA ALA A 23 7.69 -18.04 24.26
C ALA A 23 8.03 -16.64 23.73
N ARG A 24 7.58 -15.59 24.42
CA ARG A 24 7.90 -14.20 24.06
C ARG A 24 9.39 -13.88 24.16
N HIS A 25 10.06 -14.36 25.21
CA HIS A 25 11.49 -14.16 25.39
C HIS A 25 12.30 -14.83 24.28
N ASN A 26 11.98 -16.09 23.94
CA ASN A 26 12.62 -16.82 22.85
C ASN A 26 12.37 -16.16 21.50
N ALA A 27 11.13 -15.75 21.21
CA ALA A 27 10.79 -15.00 20.00
C ALA A 27 11.56 -13.68 19.90
N GLY A 28 11.73 -12.99 21.03
CA GLY A 28 12.48 -11.74 21.09
C GLY A 28 13.97 -11.94 20.81
N LEU A 29 14.60 -12.97 21.40
CA LEU A 29 16.00 -13.31 21.11
C LEU A 29 16.20 -13.67 19.63
N GLU A 30 15.25 -14.38 19.02
CA GLU A 30 15.29 -14.72 17.60
C GLU A 30 15.14 -13.48 16.72
N ALA A 31 14.19 -12.60 17.02
CA ALA A 31 14.00 -11.34 16.29
C ALA A 31 15.27 -10.48 16.33
N GLN A 32 15.89 -10.33 17.50
CA GLN A 32 17.14 -9.60 17.65
C GLN A 32 18.30 -10.25 16.87
N ARG A 33 18.39 -11.59 16.89
CA ARG A 33 19.40 -12.33 16.12
C ARG A 33 19.25 -12.09 14.61
N ILE A 34 18.02 -12.16 14.10
CA ILE A 34 17.72 -11.93 12.68
C ILE A 34 18.01 -10.47 12.31
N VAL A 35 17.53 -9.50 13.09
CA VAL A 35 17.81 -8.07 12.84
C VAL A 35 19.33 -7.80 12.80
N ALA A 36 20.09 -8.41 13.71
CA ALA A 36 21.55 -8.28 13.75
C ALA A 36 22.26 -8.98 12.58
N SER A 37 21.67 -10.05 12.01
CA SER A 37 22.24 -10.75 10.86
C SER A 37 22.05 -9.95 9.56
N PHE A 38 20.93 -9.23 9.44
CA PHE A 38 20.61 -8.44 8.25
C PHE A 38 21.68 -7.40 7.92
N SER A 39 22.22 -6.70 8.91
CA SER A 39 23.30 -5.72 8.67
C SER A 39 24.60 -6.34 8.16
N LYS A 40 24.83 -7.62 8.45
CA LYS A 40 26.01 -8.37 7.98
C LYS A 40 25.78 -8.96 6.59
N ARG A 41 24.54 -9.37 6.30
CA ARG A 41 24.15 -10.04 5.04
C ARG A 41 23.80 -9.04 3.93
N PHE A 42 23.17 -7.93 4.28
CA PHE A 42 22.51 -7.02 3.36
C PHE A 42 22.90 -5.58 3.68
N PHE A 43 24.17 -5.22 3.46
CA PHE A 43 24.65 -3.84 3.59
C PHE A 43 24.16 -2.91 2.47
N SER A 44 23.41 -3.44 1.49
CA SER A 44 22.80 -2.70 0.39
C SER A 44 21.45 -2.08 0.77
N GLU A 45 21.00 -1.09 -0.03
CA GLU A 45 19.71 -0.41 0.15
C GLU A 45 18.48 -1.34 0.04
N HIS A 46 18.64 -2.53 -0.54
CA HIS A 46 17.56 -3.46 -0.83
C HIS A 46 17.89 -4.87 -0.34
N VAL A 47 17.00 -5.41 0.50
CA VAL A 47 17.06 -6.81 0.93
C VAL A 47 16.57 -7.69 -0.24
N PRO A 48 17.36 -8.68 -0.69
CA PRO A 48 16.96 -9.67 -1.70
C PRO A 48 15.66 -10.41 -1.33
N CYS A 49 14.96 -10.98 -2.31
CA CYS A 49 13.70 -11.70 -2.06
C CYS A 49 13.87 -12.88 -1.10
N ASP A 50 14.94 -13.64 -1.28
CA ASP A 50 15.33 -14.77 -0.41
C ASP A 50 15.92 -14.31 0.93
N GLY A 51 16.19 -13.00 1.09
CA GLY A 51 16.74 -12.44 2.32
C GLY A 51 15.83 -12.57 3.53
N PHE A 52 14.55 -12.85 3.30
CA PHE A 52 13.53 -13.08 4.33
C PHE A 52 13.18 -14.57 4.54
N SER A 53 13.86 -15.52 3.89
CA SER A 53 13.57 -16.96 4.01
C SER A 53 13.63 -17.50 5.45
N ASP A 54 14.57 -17.00 6.26
CA ASP A 54 14.68 -17.32 7.70
C ASP A 54 13.44 -16.87 8.50
N ILE A 55 12.70 -15.88 8.00
CA ILE A 55 11.50 -15.35 8.64
C ILE A 55 10.26 -16.16 8.27
N GLU A 56 10.21 -16.71 7.05
CA GLU A 56 9.10 -17.57 6.60
C GLU A 56 9.03 -18.89 7.36
N THR A 57 10.14 -19.32 7.96
CA THR A 57 10.27 -20.58 8.70
C THR A 57 10.26 -20.42 10.23
N LEU A 58 9.86 -19.24 10.73
CA LEU A 58 9.79 -18.97 12.17
C LEU A 58 8.84 -19.93 12.90
N GLY A 59 9.39 -20.71 13.83
CA GLY A 59 8.62 -21.60 14.70
C GLY A 59 7.97 -20.90 15.91
N CYS A 60 8.13 -19.59 16.06
CA CYS A 60 7.61 -18.82 17.18
C CYS A 60 6.30 -18.08 16.83
N PRO A 61 5.44 -17.75 17.83
CA PRO A 61 4.22 -16.99 17.57
C PRO A 61 4.52 -15.62 16.95
N SER A 62 3.93 -15.34 15.79
CA SER A 62 4.20 -14.12 15.00
C SER A 62 3.98 -12.82 15.79
N HIS A 63 2.98 -12.78 16.66
CA HIS A 63 2.65 -11.59 17.45
C HIS A 63 3.74 -11.23 18.48
N PHE A 64 4.49 -12.20 19.01
CA PHE A 64 5.63 -11.92 19.88
C PHE A 64 6.84 -11.43 19.10
N PHE A 65 7.06 -11.98 17.90
CA PHE A 65 8.11 -11.52 17.00
C PHE A 65 7.84 -10.06 16.57
N GLU A 66 6.62 -9.75 16.16
CA GLU A 66 6.20 -8.37 15.84
C GLU A 66 6.33 -7.42 17.04
N ASP A 67 5.98 -7.85 18.26
CA ASP A 67 6.14 -7.05 19.47
C ASP A 67 7.60 -6.67 19.72
N GLU A 68 8.54 -7.60 19.53
CA GLU A 68 9.97 -7.31 19.67
C GLU A 68 10.47 -6.35 18.59
N LEU A 69 10.06 -6.52 17.32
CA LEU A 69 10.40 -5.59 16.25
C LEU A 69 9.89 -4.17 16.56
N MET A 70 8.67 -4.06 17.08
CA MET A 70 8.10 -2.78 17.53
C MET A 70 8.89 -2.20 18.72
N CYS A 71 9.36 -3.03 19.65
CA CYS A 71 10.24 -2.59 20.74
C CYS A 71 11.55 -1.99 20.19
N ILE A 72 12.17 -2.63 19.19
CA ILE A 72 13.38 -2.12 18.52
C ILE A 72 13.10 -0.77 17.85
N LEU A 73 11.98 -0.64 17.14
CA LEU A 73 11.60 0.61 16.47
C LEU A 73 11.37 1.75 17.47
N ASN A 74 10.78 1.44 18.62
CA ASN A 74 10.44 2.40 19.68
C ASN A 74 11.60 2.70 20.65
N MET A 75 12.81 2.16 20.43
CA MET A 75 13.98 2.51 21.25
C MET A 75 14.22 4.02 21.27
N GLU A 76 14.58 4.60 22.42
CA GLU A 76 14.72 6.05 22.55
C GLU A 76 15.87 6.63 21.72
N GLY A 77 15.63 7.81 21.15
CA GLY A 77 16.62 8.63 20.45
C GLY A 77 17.22 7.97 19.20
N ARG A 78 18.47 8.33 18.90
CA ARG A 78 19.24 7.86 17.73
C ARG A 78 20.02 6.56 17.99
N LYS A 79 19.65 5.77 19.00
CA LYS A 79 20.30 4.49 19.29
C LYS A 79 19.83 3.42 18.29
N GLY A 80 20.76 2.55 17.87
CA GLY A 80 20.44 1.37 17.06
C GLY A 80 19.80 1.67 15.71
N LEU A 81 20.17 2.76 15.01
CA LEU A 81 19.53 3.15 13.74
C LEU A 81 19.54 2.03 12.69
N THR A 82 20.64 1.28 12.58
CA THR A 82 20.73 0.09 11.72
C THR A 82 19.71 -0.98 12.11
N TRP A 83 19.56 -1.24 13.40
CA TRP A 83 18.57 -2.18 13.91
C TRP A 83 17.15 -1.70 13.64
N LYS A 84 16.87 -0.41 13.86
CA LYS A 84 15.57 0.20 13.52
C LYS A 84 15.27 0.09 12.03
N TYR A 85 16.26 0.32 11.18
CA TYR A 85 16.10 0.20 9.73
C TYR A 85 15.70 -1.22 9.31
N TYR A 86 16.45 -2.24 9.74
CA TYR A 86 16.13 -3.62 9.37
C TYR A 86 14.89 -4.15 10.08
N ALA A 87 14.65 -3.79 11.35
CA ALA A 87 13.41 -4.12 12.05
C ALA A 87 12.19 -3.54 11.30
N LYS A 88 12.31 -2.31 10.77
CA LYS A 88 11.27 -1.69 9.94
C LYS A 88 11.02 -2.52 8.66
N LYS A 89 12.08 -2.91 7.95
CA LYS A 89 11.97 -3.71 6.71
C LYS A 89 11.39 -5.09 6.95
N ILE A 90 11.83 -5.77 8.02
CA ILE A 90 11.32 -7.08 8.43
C ILE A 90 9.85 -7.00 8.82
N LEU A 91 9.48 -6.00 9.65
CA LEU A 91 8.09 -5.80 10.06
C LEU A 91 7.19 -5.48 8.86
N TYR A 92 7.68 -4.67 7.93
CA TYR A 92 6.98 -4.34 6.68
C TYR A 92 6.67 -5.61 5.89
N PHE A 93 7.68 -6.45 5.65
CA PHE A 93 7.55 -7.72 4.94
C PHE A 93 6.56 -8.67 5.63
N LEU A 94 6.74 -8.90 6.94
CA LEU A 94 5.90 -9.80 7.73
C LEU A 94 4.42 -9.41 7.65
N ARG A 95 4.11 -8.14 7.85
CA ARG A 95 2.73 -7.66 7.81
C ARG A 95 2.15 -7.77 6.42
N GLN A 96 2.89 -7.40 5.38
CA GLN A 96 2.43 -7.57 3.99
C GLN A 96 2.11 -9.03 3.65
N GLN A 97 2.96 -9.99 4.04
CA GLN A 97 2.68 -11.41 3.84
C GLN A 97 1.41 -11.88 4.56
N ASN A 98 1.25 -11.48 5.82
CA ASN A 98 0.04 -11.80 6.58
C ASN A 98 -1.22 -11.17 5.95
N ILE A 99 -1.12 -9.94 5.44
CA ILE A 99 -2.23 -9.26 4.77
C ILE A 99 -2.57 -9.94 3.43
N LEU A 100 -1.59 -10.39 2.64
CA LEU A 100 -1.85 -11.15 1.41
C LEU A 100 -2.53 -12.49 1.71
N LYS A 101 -2.13 -13.17 2.78
CA LYS A 101 -2.81 -14.38 3.26
C LYS A 101 -4.28 -14.07 3.63
N ASN A 102 -4.51 -13.02 4.42
CA ASN A 102 -5.86 -12.59 4.80
C ASN A 102 -6.70 -12.18 3.58
N LEU A 103 -6.10 -11.52 2.58
CA LEU A 103 -6.75 -11.17 1.33
C LEU A 103 -7.16 -12.42 0.54
N LYS A 104 -6.29 -13.43 0.46
CA LYS A 104 -6.62 -14.71 -0.18
C LYS A 104 -7.76 -15.41 0.53
N GLU A 105 -7.73 -15.48 1.86
CA GLU A 105 -8.81 -16.06 2.67
C GLU A 105 -10.13 -15.29 2.49
N TYR A 106 -10.07 -13.96 2.45
CA TYR A 106 -11.21 -13.10 2.18
C TYR A 106 -11.83 -13.38 0.80
N LEU A 107 -11.01 -13.44 -0.25
CA LEU A 107 -11.46 -13.68 -1.63
C LEU A 107 -12.02 -15.09 -1.86
N GLN A 108 -11.65 -16.06 -1.01
CA GLN A 108 -12.18 -17.42 -1.05
C GLN A 108 -13.56 -17.57 -0.38
N ARG A 109 -14.02 -16.57 0.38
CA ARG A 109 -15.36 -16.59 0.99
C ARG A 109 -16.45 -16.41 -0.08
N PRO A 110 -17.67 -16.92 0.13
CA PRO A 110 -18.82 -16.60 -0.73
C PRO A 110 -19.05 -15.09 -0.84
N THR A 111 -19.49 -14.61 -2.00
CA THR A 111 -19.66 -13.17 -2.31
C THR A 111 -20.52 -12.44 -1.28
N GLU A 112 -21.53 -13.11 -0.70
CA GLU A 112 -22.44 -12.52 0.29
C GLU A 112 -21.76 -12.25 1.64
N ARG A 113 -20.64 -12.94 1.91
CA ARG A 113 -19.81 -12.80 3.13
C ARG A 113 -18.58 -11.91 2.92
N GLN A 114 -18.36 -11.41 1.70
CA GLN A 114 -17.25 -10.52 1.38
C GLN A 114 -17.64 -9.06 1.68
N SER A 115 -17.28 -8.57 2.87
CA SER A 115 -17.49 -7.17 3.24
C SER A 115 -16.58 -6.23 2.44
N PHE A 116 -17.17 -5.31 1.68
CA PHE A 116 -16.43 -4.28 0.95
C PHE A 116 -15.55 -3.42 1.89
N LEU A 117 -15.99 -3.18 3.13
CA LEU A 117 -15.21 -2.46 4.12
C LEU A 117 -13.97 -3.25 4.55
N GLU A 118 -14.11 -4.56 4.78
CA GLU A 118 -12.97 -5.44 5.12
C GLU A 118 -11.94 -5.45 3.99
N GLY A 119 -12.40 -5.61 2.74
CA GLY A 119 -11.52 -5.56 1.57
C GLY A 119 -10.80 -4.21 1.44
N ALA A 120 -11.50 -3.09 1.64
CA ALA A 120 -10.89 -1.76 1.63
C ALA A 120 -9.83 -1.59 2.73
N VAL A 121 -10.07 -2.13 3.93
CA VAL A 121 -9.09 -2.14 5.04
C VAL A 121 -7.86 -2.99 4.70
N LEU A 122 -8.02 -4.13 4.01
CA LEU A 122 -6.89 -4.97 3.61
C LEU A 122 -5.96 -4.24 2.62
N ILE A 123 -6.51 -3.54 1.62
CA ILE A 123 -5.72 -2.69 0.70
C ILE A 123 -4.95 -1.63 1.50
N ASP A 124 -5.66 -0.98 2.42
CA ASP A 124 -5.11 0.10 3.24
C ASP A 124 -3.95 -0.37 4.14
N GLN A 125 -4.14 -1.50 4.82
CA GLN A 125 -3.11 -2.16 5.62
C GLN A 125 -1.90 -2.57 4.76
N TYR A 126 -2.12 -3.06 3.54
CA TYR A 126 -1.01 -3.54 2.70
C TYR A 126 -0.13 -2.40 2.19
N CYS A 127 -0.75 -1.27 1.80
CA CYS A 127 -0.03 -0.07 1.39
C CYS A 127 0.59 0.69 2.58
N ASN A 128 0.04 0.52 3.79
CA ASN A 128 0.51 1.19 4.99
C ASN A 128 0.77 0.20 6.14
N PRO A 129 1.65 -0.81 5.97
CA PRO A 129 1.75 -1.93 6.90
C PRO A 129 2.32 -1.52 8.26
N LEU A 130 2.98 -0.38 8.36
CA LEU A 130 3.51 0.13 9.63
C LEU A 130 2.48 0.95 10.42
N SER A 131 1.37 1.33 9.80
CA SER A 131 0.28 2.07 10.44
C SER A 131 -0.58 1.13 11.29
N ASP A 132 -1.09 1.64 12.41
CA ASP A 132 -2.02 0.90 13.27
C ASP A 132 -3.46 0.98 12.72
N ILE A 133 -3.71 0.20 11.68
CA ILE A 133 -5.02 0.12 11.01
C ILE A 133 -5.68 -1.19 11.45
N CYS A 134 -6.83 -1.09 12.11
CA CYS A 134 -7.59 -2.25 12.58
C CYS A 134 -9.03 -2.19 12.07
N LEU A 135 -9.52 -3.29 11.48
CA LEU A 135 -10.90 -3.42 11.02
C LEU A 135 -11.91 -3.08 12.12
N LYS A 136 -11.67 -3.50 13.36
CA LYS A 136 -12.55 -3.20 14.51
C LYS A 136 -12.66 -1.69 14.77
N SER A 137 -11.55 -0.96 14.67
CA SER A 137 -11.52 0.50 14.86
C SER A 137 -12.22 1.23 13.71
N VAL A 138 -11.98 0.80 12.47
CA VAL A 138 -12.65 1.34 11.29
C VAL A 138 -14.16 1.07 11.37
N GLN A 139 -14.55 -0.14 11.74
CA GLN A 139 -15.95 -0.53 11.92
C GLN A 139 -16.63 0.30 13.01
N ALA A 140 -15.99 0.51 14.17
CA ALA A 140 -16.54 1.33 15.24
C ALA A 140 -16.77 2.79 14.82
N GLN A 141 -15.90 3.36 13.97
CA GLN A 141 -16.11 4.69 13.41
C GLN A 141 -17.30 4.72 12.44
N VAL A 142 -17.48 3.68 11.62
CA VAL A 142 -18.67 3.55 10.76
C VAL A 142 -19.94 3.40 11.61
N ASP A 143 -19.88 2.61 12.68
CA ASP A 143 -21.01 2.40 13.59
C ASP A 143 -21.43 3.70 14.31
N ASP A 144 -20.48 4.57 14.70
CA ASP A 144 -20.78 5.90 15.24
C ASP A 144 -21.53 6.78 14.22
N ILE A 145 -21.14 6.71 12.94
CA ILE A 145 -21.85 7.41 11.87
C ILE A 145 -23.26 6.83 11.71
N THR A 146 -23.40 5.50 11.68
CA THR A 146 -24.68 4.81 11.60
C THR A 146 -25.60 5.19 12.76
N ASP A 147 -25.08 5.31 13.98
CA ASP A 147 -25.84 5.76 15.15
C ASP A 147 -26.33 7.21 15.03
N LYS A 148 -25.53 8.09 14.41
CA LYS A 148 -25.99 9.45 14.07
C LYS A 148 -27.13 9.41 13.05
N VAL A 149 -27.06 8.53 12.05
CA VAL A 149 -28.16 8.34 11.09
C VAL A 149 -29.42 7.81 11.79
N ARG A 150 -29.30 6.83 12.68
CA ARG A 150 -30.42 6.34 13.50
C ARG A 150 -31.05 7.45 14.35
N LYS A 151 -30.26 8.38 14.90
CA LYS A 151 -30.78 9.54 15.65
C LYS A 151 -31.62 10.46 14.74
N VAL A 152 -31.13 10.79 13.55
CA VAL A 152 -31.88 11.61 12.57
C VAL A 152 -33.15 10.90 12.11
N LEU A 153 -33.07 9.60 11.83
CA LEU A 153 -34.24 8.78 11.47
C LEU A 153 -35.27 8.75 12.58
N ARG A 154 -34.86 8.59 13.84
CA ARG A 154 -35.79 8.57 14.98
C ARG A 154 -36.57 9.87 15.12
N THR A 155 -35.97 11.03 14.81
CA THR A 155 -36.67 12.32 14.83
C THR A 155 -37.73 12.43 13.73
N LYS A 156 -37.47 11.85 12.55
CA LYS A 156 -38.41 11.89 11.41
C LYS A 156 -39.48 10.79 11.47
N ASN A 157 -39.09 9.57 11.83
CA ASN A 157 -39.93 8.39 11.90
C ASN A 157 -39.50 7.48 13.08
N PRO A 158 -40.08 7.64 14.27
CA PRO A 158 -39.69 6.88 15.46
C PRO A 158 -39.94 5.37 15.37
N ARG A 159 -40.82 4.92 14.46
CA ARG A 159 -41.20 3.50 14.27
C ARG A 159 -40.48 2.87 13.07
N HIS A 160 -39.46 3.52 12.54
CA HIS A 160 -38.74 3.05 11.36
C HIS A 160 -38.07 1.67 11.61
N PRO A 161 -38.16 0.69 10.68
CA PRO A 161 -37.57 -0.64 10.85
C PRO A 161 -36.05 -0.63 11.12
N SER A 162 -35.31 0.32 10.56
CA SER A 162 -33.86 0.51 10.81
C SER A 162 -33.49 0.88 12.25
N LEU A 163 -34.47 1.15 13.11
CA LEU A 163 -34.27 1.43 14.54
C LEU A 163 -34.43 0.18 15.42
N ALA A 164 -34.91 -0.93 14.85
CA ALA A 164 -35.08 -2.18 15.57
C ALA A 164 -33.74 -2.86 15.90
N SER A 165 -33.73 -3.72 16.92
CA SER A 165 -32.53 -4.46 17.35
C SER A 165 -31.94 -5.37 16.26
N LYS A 166 -32.71 -5.73 15.23
CA LYS A 166 -32.30 -6.55 14.08
C LYS A 166 -32.09 -5.73 12.80
N ALA A 167 -31.99 -4.41 12.91
CA ALA A 167 -31.76 -3.53 11.77
C ALA A 167 -30.47 -3.92 11.03
N GLY A 168 -30.57 -4.14 9.71
CA GLY A 168 -29.46 -4.59 8.87
C GLY A 168 -29.34 -6.11 8.70
N GLU A 169 -30.02 -6.92 9.52
CA GLU A 169 -30.15 -8.37 9.28
C GLU A 169 -31.23 -8.68 8.22
N VAL A 170 -32.27 -7.84 8.19
CA VAL A 170 -33.39 -7.94 7.25
C VAL A 170 -33.45 -6.66 6.41
N LEU A 171 -33.61 -6.82 5.10
CA LEU A 171 -33.79 -5.71 4.18
C LEU A 171 -35.18 -5.10 4.34
N ILE A 172 -35.26 -3.78 4.21
CA ILE A 172 -36.53 -3.06 4.23
C ILE A 172 -37.23 -3.29 2.90
N PRO A 173 -38.46 -3.84 2.86
CA PRO A 173 -39.14 -4.11 1.59
C PRO A 173 -39.69 -2.84 0.92
N GLU A 174 -40.11 -1.85 1.72
CA GLU A 174 -40.75 -0.63 1.20
C GLU A 174 -39.72 0.40 0.72
N VAL A 175 -39.80 0.75 -0.57
CA VAL A 175 -38.92 1.74 -1.21
C VAL A 175 -38.95 3.10 -0.51
N GLU A 176 -40.11 3.52 0.00
CA GLU A 176 -40.24 4.82 0.67
C GLU A 176 -39.54 4.84 2.04
N LEU A 177 -39.56 3.73 2.78
CA LEU A 177 -38.77 3.60 4.01
C LEU A 177 -37.27 3.54 3.70
N GLN A 178 -36.86 2.84 2.65
CA GLN A 178 -35.47 2.88 2.17
C GLN A 178 -35.05 4.31 1.79
N ARG A 179 -35.93 5.09 1.13
CA ARG A 179 -35.68 6.50 0.79
C ARG A 179 -35.41 7.35 2.04
N GLN A 180 -36.23 7.18 3.09
CA GLN A 180 -36.04 7.89 4.36
C GLN A 180 -34.65 7.62 4.96
N VAL A 181 -34.15 6.39 4.85
CA VAL A 181 -32.78 6.04 5.27
C VAL A 181 -31.74 6.79 4.45
N LEU A 182 -31.84 6.77 3.12
CA LEU A 182 -30.89 7.45 2.23
C LEU A 182 -30.88 8.97 2.47
N ASP A 183 -32.03 9.58 2.70
CA ASP A 183 -32.13 11.02 3.02
C ASP A 183 -31.49 11.35 4.37
N ALA A 184 -31.70 10.50 5.38
CA ALA A 184 -31.06 10.66 6.68
C ALA A 184 -29.54 10.46 6.60
N MET A 185 -29.07 9.50 5.80
CA MET A 185 -27.65 9.31 5.51
C MET A 185 -27.05 10.55 4.84
N ASN A 186 -27.71 11.10 3.83
CA ASN A 186 -27.23 12.30 3.13
C ASN A 186 -27.12 13.50 4.08
N CYS A 187 -28.11 13.70 4.95
CA CYS A 187 -28.08 14.74 5.99
C CYS A 187 -26.87 14.54 6.94
N VAL A 188 -26.66 13.34 7.46
CA VAL A 188 -25.55 13.08 8.38
C VAL A 188 -24.19 13.22 7.68
N LEU A 189 -23.98 12.53 6.56
CA LEU A 189 -22.69 12.49 5.88
C LEU A 189 -22.30 13.87 5.34
N TYR A 190 -23.20 14.53 4.60
CA TYR A 190 -22.85 15.73 3.84
C TYR A 190 -23.18 17.03 4.55
N GLU A 191 -24.25 17.08 5.34
CA GLU A 191 -24.65 18.31 6.03
C GLU A 191 -24.04 18.41 7.43
N GLN A 192 -24.02 17.34 8.21
CA GLN A 192 -23.50 17.36 9.59
C GLN A 192 -22.00 17.08 9.65
N LEU A 193 -21.56 15.98 9.03
CA LEU A 193 -20.17 15.52 9.08
C LEU A 193 -19.29 16.15 7.99
N LYS A 194 -19.90 16.73 6.95
CA LYS A 194 -19.19 17.43 5.85
C LYS A 194 -18.26 16.54 5.04
N TYR A 195 -18.64 15.27 4.82
CA TYR A 195 -17.95 14.43 3.83
C TYR A 195 -18.02 15.08 2.45
N LYS A 196 -16.95 14.95 1.67
CA LYS A 196 -16.90 15.48 0.30
C LYS A 196 -15.92 14.73 -0.58
N GLY A 197 -16.18 14.75 -1.89
CA GLY A 197 -15.18 14.42 -2.90
C GLY A 197 -14.00 15.39 -2.88
N ASN A 198 -12.79 14.88 -3.08
CA ASN A 198 -11.59 15.72 -3.19
C ASN A 198 -11.28 16.04 -4.66
N GLU A 199 -11.95 17.04 -5.22
CA GLU A 199 -11.73 17.44 -6.62
C GLU A 199 -10.42 18.21 -6.82
N LEU A 200 -10.02 19.02 -5.82
CA LEU A 200 -8.84 19.87 -5.89
C LEU A 200 -7.54 19.06 -5.86
N ASP A 201 -7.52 18.00 -5.06
CA ASP A 201 -6.36 17.13 -4.86
C ASP A 201 -6.78 15.67 -5.04
N TYR A 202 -7.39 15.39 -6.19
CA TYR A 202 -7.98 14.08 -6.53
C TYR A 202 -6.95 12.96 -6.48
N TYR A 203 -5.71 13.25 -6.89
CA TYR A 203 -4.63 12.27 -7.02
C TYR A 203 -3.84 12.04 -5.72
N ASN A 204 -4.35 12.49 -4.58
CA ASN A 204 -3.79 12.17 -3.28
C ASN A 204 -4.13 10.72 -2.87
N SER A 205 -3.12 9.91 -2.60
CA SER A 205 -3.28 8.50 -2.18
C SER A 205 -4.11 8.36 -0.91
N LEU A 206 -4.07 9.34 0.00
CA LEU A 206 -4.87 9.36 1.23
C LEU A 206 -6.38 9.42 0.96
N ASN A 207 -6.81 9.79 -0.25
CA ASN A 207 -8.23 9.74 -0.62
C ASN A 207 -8.72 8.31 -0.89
N SER A 208 -7.82 7.34 -1.11
CA SER A 208 -8.15 5.95 -1.41
C SER A 208 -8.16 5.05 -0.17
N TYR A 209 -7.47 5.47 0.90
CA TYR A 209 -7.33 4.71 2.14
C TYR A 209 -8.52 4.96 3.07
N ILE A 210 -9.31 3.92 3.37
CA ILE A 210 -10.58 4.07 4.09
C ILE A 210 -10.39 4.64 5.49
N HIS A 211 -9.28 4.33 6.18
CA HIS A 211 -8.99 4.94 7.49
C HIS A 211 -8.78 6.45 7.38
N GLN A 212 -8.13 6.92 6.32
CA GLN A 212 -7.92 8.35 6.06
C GLN A 212 -9.19 9.03 5.59
N VAL A 213 -10.03 8.35 4.81
CA VAL A 213 -11.33 8.88 4.38
C VAL A 213 -12.23 9.14 5.58
N LEU A 214 -12.22 8.27 6.60
CA LEU A 214 -12.98 8.49 7.83
C LEU A 214 -12.46 9.67 8.65
N ILE A 215 -11.14 9.81 8.78
CA ILE A 215 -10.49 10.89 9.56
C ILE A 215 -10.64 12.25 8.85
N ARG A 216 -10.27 12.31 7.58
CA ARG A 216 -10.23 13.54 6.77
C ARG A 216 -11.59 13.93 6.23
N ARG A 217 -12.53 12.98 6.17
CA ARG A 217 -13.86 13.11 5.56
C ARG A 217 -13.80 13.51 4.08
N THR A 218 -12.72 13.13 3.42
CA THR A 218 -12.46 13.40 1.99
C THR A 218 -12.02 12.12 1.30
N GLY A 219 -12.57 11.83 0.12
CA GLY A 219 -12.22 10.63 -0.63
C GLY A 219 -12.42 10.77 -2.14
N ILE A 220 -12.14 9.68 -2.85
CA ILE A 220 -12.46 9.49 -4.27
C ILE A 220 -13.80 8.74 -4.42
N PRO A 221 -14.36 8.64 -5.64
CA PRO A 221 -15.68 8.03 -5.83
C PRO A 221 -15.84 6.64 -5.22
N ILE A 222 -14.89 5.74 -5.47
CA ILE A 222 -14.98 4.37 -4.97
C ILE A 222 -14.91 4.28 -3.44
N SER A 223 -14.04 5.06 -2.79
CA SER A 223 -13.89 5.01 -1.33
C SER A 223 -15.11 5.59 -0.60
N LEU A 224 -15.70 6.66 -1.13
CA LEU A 224 -16.93 7.24 -0.57
C LEU A 224 -18.13 6.31 -0.79
N SER A 225 -18.20 5.64 -1.95
CA SER A 225 -19.23 4.65 -2.24
C SER A 225 -19.13 3.41 -1.36
N VAL A 226 -17.92 2.92 -1.03
CA VAL A 226 -17.75 1.82 -0.05
C VAL A 226 -18.27 2.22 1.33
N LEU A 227 -17.98 3.44 1.80
CA LEU A 227 -18.49 3.95 3.07
C LEU A 227 -20.03 4.05 3.05
N TYR A 228 -20.59 4.67 2.01
CA TYR A 228 -22.02 4.87 1.84
C TYR A 228 -22.78 3.54 1.79
N LEU A 229 -22.33 2.61 0.95
CA LEU A 229 -22.85 1.24 0.82
C LEU A 229 -22.86 0.50 2.17
N THR A 230 -21.77 0.63 2.94
CA THR A 230 -21.63 -0.05 4.23
C THR A 230 -22.66 0.46 5.25
N ILE A 231 -22.83 1.78 5.34
CA ILE A 231 -23.82 2.40 6.24
C ILE A 231 -25.24 2.04 5.81
N ALA A 232 -25.55 2.12 4.51
CA ALA A 232 -26.87 1.75 3.97
C ALA A 232 -27.25 0.31 4.34
N ARG A 233 -26.31 -0.63 4.17
CA ARG A 233 -26.54 -2.05 4.50
C ARG A 233 -26.84 -2.25 5.99
N GLN A 234 -26.11 -1.58 6.88
CA GLN A 234 -26.37 -1.64 8.34
C GLN A 234 -27.74 -1.08 8.74
N LEU A 235 -28.34 -0.25 7.88
CA LEU A 235 -29.66 0.34 8.09
C LEU A 235 -30.76 -0.40 7.32
N GLY A 236 -30.45 -1.54 6.69
CA GLY A 236 -31.42 -2.39 5.99
C GLY A 236 -31.70 -1.98 4.54
N VAL A 237 -30.86 -1.15 3.93
CA VAL A 237 -30.96 -0.76 2.51
C VAL A 237 -29.88 -1.48 1.71
N LYS A 238 -30.28 -2.27 0.72
CA LYS A 238 -29.35 -2.94 -0.20
C LYS A 238 -29.02 -2.00 -1.36
N LEU A 239 -27.76 -1.58 -1.42
CA LEU A 239 -27.18 -0.92 -2.58
C LEU A 239 -26.20 -1.89 -3.26
N GLU A 240 -25.99 -1.73 -4.55
CA GLU A 240 -25.09 -2.57 -5.34
C GLU A 240 -24.04 -1.70 -6.03
N PRO A 241 -22.74 -2.04 -5.94
CA PRO A 241 -21.68 -1.24 -6.56
C PRO A 241 -21.69 -1.36 -8.09
N VAL A 242 -21.38 -0.26 -8.78
CA VAL A 242 -21.31 -0.16 -10.24
C VAL A 242 -20.00 0.49 -10.66
N ASN A 243 -19.19 -0.22 -11.44
CA ASN A 243 -17.90 0.27 -11.94
C ASN A 243 -18.06 1.14 -13.20
N PHE A 244 -18.67 2.31 -13.01
CA PHE A 244 -19.00 3.22 -14.09
C PHE A 244 -17.75 3.91 -14.69
N PRO A 245 -17.67 4.16 -16.01
CA PRO A 245 -16.52 4.81 -16.63
C PRO A 245 -16.18 6.15 -15.99
N SER A 246 -14.89 6.39 -15.73
CA SER A 246 -14.37 7.61 -15.10
C SER A 246 -14.97 7.98 -13.73
N HIS A 247 -15.85 7.14 -13.16
CA HIS A 247 -16.51 7.37 -11.88
C HIS A 247 -16.70 6.07 -11.10
N PHE A 248 -17.46 6.09 -10.01
CA PHE A 248 -17.94 4.88 -9.34
C PHE A 248 -19.28 5.15 -8.66
N LEU A 249 -20.30 4.38 -9.01
CA LEU A 249 -21.67 4.60 -8.59
C LEU A 249 -22.16 3.45 -7.72
N LEU A 250 -23.26 3.68 -7.01
CA LEU A 250 -24.07 2.62 -6.42
C LEU A 250 -25.41 2.59 -7.17
N ARG A 251 -26.03 1.42 -7.33
CA ARG A 251 -27.40 1.31 -7.83
C ARG A 251 -28.34 0.83 -6.74
N TRP A 252 -29.56 1.35 -6.77
CA TRP A 252 -30.62 1.12 -5.81
C TRP A 252 -31.87 0.68 -6.57
N CYS A 253 -32.33 -0.55 -6.32
CA CYS A 253 -33.50 -1.12 -6.98
C CYS A 253 -34.78 -0.49 -6.43
N GLN A 254 -35.58 0.12 -7.31
CA GLN A 254 -36.93 0.63 -6.98
C GLN A 254 -38.05 -0.22 -7.60
N GLY A 255 -37.71 -1.08 -8.57
CA GLY A 255 -38.62 -2.03 -9.21
C GLY A 255 -38.70 -3.39 -8.51
N LYS A 256 -38.87 -4.46 -9.29
CA LYS A 256 -38.86 -5.83 -8.75
C LYS A 256 -37.44 -6.25 -8.40
N GLU A 257 -37.28 -6.91 -7.25
CA GLU A 257 -35.99 -7.47 -6.84
C GLU A 257 -35.46 -8.43 -7.92
N GLY A 258 -34.21 -8.23 -8.34
CA GLY A 258 -33.58 -9.02 -9.41
C GLY A 258 -33.88 -8.55 -10.83
N SER A 259 -34.50 -7.37 -11.03
CA SER A 259 -34.69 -6.81 -12.37
C SER A 259 -33.36 -6.63 -13.11
N THR A 260 -33.33 -6.93 -14.40
CA THR A 260 -32.19 -6.67 -15.28
C THR A 260 -32.32 -5.36 -16.05
N ASP A 261 -33.48 -4.70 -15.97
CA ASP A 261 -33.73 -3.44 -16.65
C ASP A 261 -33.02 -2.29 -15.90
N ILE A 262 -32.11 -1.58 -16.58
CA ILE A 262 -31.34 -0.48 -16.00
C ILE A 262 -32.21 0.70 -15.56
N PHE A 263 -33.45 0.81 -16.06
CA PHE A 263 -34.41 1.87 -15.71
C PHE A 263 -35.20 1.57 -14.42
N ASP A 264 -35.16 0.33 -13.92
CA ASP A 264 -35.72 -0.04 -12.61
C ASP A 264 -34.82 0.36 -11.43
N TYR A 265 -33.65 0.96 -11.74
CA TYR A 265 -32.65 1.37 -10.78
C TYR A 265 -32.48 2.89 -10.74
N THR A 266 -32.33 3.41 -9.52
CA THR A 266 -31.77 4.73 -9.28
C THR A 266 -30.28 4.58 -8.98
N TYR A 267 -29.45 5.42 -9.59
CA TYR A 267 -28.00 5.43 -9.33
C TYR A 267 -27.66 6.49 -8.30
N ILE A 268 -26.76 6.20 -7.38
CA ILE A 268 -26.38 7.08 -6.28
C ILE A 268 -24.91 7.42 -6.44
N ASP A 269 -24.63 8.72 -6.52
CA ASP A 269 -23.28 9.27 -6.53
C ASP A 269 -22.88 9.72 -5.12
N ALA A 270 -22.14 8.87 -4.40
CA ALA A 270 -21.64 9.19 -3.06
C ALA A 270 -20.55 10.28 -3.06
N PHE A 271 -19.85 10.50 -4.19
CA PHE A 271 -18.90 11.59 -4.37
C PHE A 271 -19.63 12.92 -4.56
N GLY A 272 -20.68 12.90 -5.40
CA GLY A 272 -21.63 13.97 -5.67
C GLY A 272 -22.69 14.17 -4.57
N LYS A 273 -22.33 13.96 -3.29
CA LYS A 273 -23.19 14.19 -2.12
C LYS A 273 -24.47 13.34 -2.07
N GLY A 274 -24.40 12.10 -2.51
CA GLY A 274 -25.51 11.15 -2.47
C GLY A 274 -26.61 11.48 -3.47
N LYS A 275 -26.28 12.20 -4.55
CA LYS A 275 -27.22 12.57 -5.61
C LYS A 275 -27.80 11.30 -6.24
N GLN A 276 -29.11 11.24 -6.32
CA GLN A 276 -29.85 10.19 -7.02
C GLN A 276 -29.96 10.59 -8.50
N LEU A 277 -29.58 9.66 -9.38
CA LEU A 277 -29.40 9.88 -10.82
C LEU A 277 -30.20 8.83 -11.59
N THR A 278 -30.82 9.29 -12.67
CA THR A 278 -31.32 8.43 -13.76
C THR A 278 -30.17 8.03 -14.69
N VAL A 279 -30.39 7.02 -15.54
CA VAL A 279 -29.44 6.58 -16.59
C VAL A 279 -28.92 7.77 -17.42
N LYS A 280 -29.81 8.66 -17.88
CA LYS A 280 -29.42 9.85 -18.65
C LYS A 280 -28.54 10.82 -17.86
N GLU A 281 -28.77 10.96 -16.57
CA GLU A 281 -27.96 11.83 -15.72
C GLU A 281 -26.59 11.23 -15.39
N CYS A 282 -26.47 9.90 -15.35
CA CYS A 282 -25.18 9.22 -15.26
C CYS A 282 -24.31 9.50 -16.50
N GLU A 283 -24.90 9.46 -17.69
CA GLU A 283 -24.19 9.78 -18.94
C GLU A 283 -23.79 11.26 -19.03
N TYR A 284 -24.66 12.14 -18.54
CA TYR A 284 -24.33 13.57 -18.44
C TYR A 284 -23.13 13.83 -17.52
N LEU A 285 -22.97 13.05 -16.45
CA LEU A 285 -21.85 13.17 -15.53
C LEU A 285 -20.50 12.88 -16.20
N ILE A 286 -20.46 11.96 -17.17
CA ILE A 286 -19.23 11.55 -17.87
C ILE A 286 -19.10 12.17 -19.29
N GLY A 287 -20.12 12.87 -19.75
CA GLY A 287 -20.14 13.59 -21.03
C GLY A 287 -20.25 12.71 -22.28
N HIS A 288 -20.61 11.43 -22.15
CA HIS A 288 -20.80 10.52 -23.29
C HIS A 288 -21.76 9.37 -22.95
N HIS A 289 -22.35 8.78 -23.99
CA HIS A 289 -23.24 7.62 -23.87
C HIS A 289 -22.42 6.33 -23.67
N VAL A 290 -22.95 5.40 -22.87
CA VAL A 290 -22.30 4.11 -22.56
C VAL A 290 -23.30 2.97 -22.72
N THR A 291 -22.78 1.77 -23.00
CA THR A 291 -23.62 0.56 -23.12
C THR A 291 -24.20 0.13 -21.78
N GLU A 292 -25.29 -0.63 -21.80
CA GLU A 292 -25.99 -1.12 -20.60
C GLU A 292 -25.07 -1.95 -19.68
N GLU A 293 -24.04 -2.59 -20.23
CA GLU A 293 -23.04 -3.38 -19.50
C GLU A 293 -22.34 -2.59 -18.39
N PHE A 294 -22.15 -1.28 -18.57
CA PHE A 294 -21.49 -0.41 -17.58
C PHE A 294 -22.35 -0.12 -16.34
N TYR A 295 -23.63 -0.46 -16.36
CA TYR A 295 -24.55 -0.33 -15.23
C TYR A 295 -24.69 -1.63 -14.40
N GLY A 296 -23.96 -2.66 -14.79
CA GLY A 296 -23.89 -3.95 -14.10
C GLY A 296 -23.34 -3.83 -12.67
N VAL A 297 -23.83 -4.71 -11.79
CA VAL A 297 -23.26 -4.88 -10.46
C VAL A 297 -21.87 -5.49 -10.56
N VAL A 298 -20.93 -5.00 -9.75
CA VAL A 298 -19.59 -5.57 -9.63
C VAL A 298 -19.39 -6.33 -8.32
N THR A 299 -18.56 -7.36 -8.38
CA THR A 299 -18.16 -8.19 -7.24
C THR A 299 -17.18 -7.44 -6.33
N SER A 300 -17.01 -7.93 -5.09
CA SER A 300 -16.00 -7.35 -4.19
C SER A 300 -14.59 -7.45 -4.76
N LYS A 301 -14.26 -8.50 -5.51
CA LYS A 301 -12.97 -8.63 -6.20
C LYS A 301 -12.74 -7.50 -7.22
N GLU A 302 -13.76 -7.16 -8.01
CA GLU A 302 -13.70 -6.06 -8.98
C GLU A 302 -13.65 -4.68 -8.31
N VAL A 303 -14.34 -4.49 -7.17
CA VAL A 303 -14.19 -3.28 -6.35
C VAL A 303 -12.74 -3.13 -5.88
N LEU A 304 -12.15 -4.18 -5.33
CA LEU A 304 -10.74 -4.17 -4.91
C LEU A 304 -9.79 -3.93 -6.09
N GLN A 305 -10.05 -4.56 -7.24
CA GLN A 305 -9.32 -4.32 -8.49
C GLN A 305 -9.33 -2.84 -8.87
N ARG A 306 -10.50 -2.18 -8.80
CA ARG A 306 -10.66 -0.77 -9.12
C ARG A 306 -9.95 0.14 -8.09
N MET A 307 -10.02 -0.19 -6.80
CA MET A 307 -9.31 0.53 -5.74
C MET A 307 -7.79 0.45 -5.94
N VAL A 308 -7.25 -0.75 -6.18
CA VAL A 308 -5.81 -0.96 -6.46
C VAL A 308 -5.42 -0.30 -7.79
N GLY A 309 -6.26 -0.38 -8.81
CA GLY A 309 -6.03 0.29 -10.10
C GLY A 309 -5.93 1.81 -9.97
N ASN A 310 -6.71 2.43 -9.08
CA ASN A 310 -6.58 3.84 -8.77
C ASN A 310 -5.20 4.15 -8.17
N LEU A 311 -4.76 3.39 -7.16
CA LEU A 311 -3.42 3.54 -6.55
C LEU A 311 -2.28 3.31 -7.54
N LEU A 312 -2.42 2.32 -8.42
CA LEU A 312 -1.45 2.02 -9.47
C LEU A 312 -1.31 3.18 -10.47
N ASN A 313 -2.43 3.80 -10.83
CA ASN A 313 -2.41 5.00 -11.68
C ASN A 313 -1.83 6.22 -10.97
N LEU A 314 -1.89 6.31 -9.64
CA LEU A 314 -1.18 7.34 -8.86
C LEU A 314 0.33 7.09 -8.89
N GLY A 315 0.78 5.87 -8.59
CA GLY A 315 2.19 5.50 -8.59
C GLY A 315 2.88 5.73 -9.95
N LYS A 316 2.13 5.64 -11.06
CA LYS A 316 2.64 5.92 -12.43
C LYS A 316 2.87 7.39 -12.74
N ARG A 317 2.25 8.32 -12.02
CA ARG A 317 2.23 9.76 -12.40
C ARG A 317 3.48 10.51 -11.99
N GLU A 318 4.09 10.12 -10.88
CA GLU A 318 5.25 10.79 -10.31
C GLU A 318 6.46 9.87 -10.35
N SER A 319 7.66 10.44 -10.45
CA SER A 319 8.94 9.71 -10.41
C SER A 319 9.69 10.02 -9.11
N THR A 320 9.07 9.71 -7.98
CA THR A 320 9.64 9.85 -6.63
C THR A 320 9.79 8.47 -5.98
N ASP A 321 10.66 8.33 -4.98
CA ASP A 321 10.82 7.03 -4.29
C ASP A 321 9.52 6.55 -3.65
N GLN A 322 8.70 7.47 -3.15
CA GLN A 322 7.38 7.16 -2.59
C GLN A 322 6.40 6.69 -3.67
N SER A 323 6.45 7.24 -4.88
CA SER A 323 5.60 6.79 -5.98
C SER A 323 6.00 5.41 -6.49
N TYR A 324 7.31 5.07 -6.51
CA TYR A 324 7.78 3.73 -6.86
C TYR A 324 7.39 2.68 -5.81
N GLN A 325 7.48 3.01 -4.52
CA GLN A 325 6.99 2.13 -3.45
C GLN A 325 5.48 1.89 -3.60
N LEU A 326 4.69 2.94 -3.79
CA LEU A 326 3.25 2.83 -4.01
C LEU A 326 2.93 1.99 -5.26
N LEU A 327 3.66 2.22 -6.35
CA LEU A 327 3.50 1.48 -7.60
C LEU A 327 3.78 -0.01 -7.41
N ARG A 328 4.87 -0.35 -6.70
CA ARG A 328 5.20 -1.74 -6.37
C ARG A 328 4.12 -2.38 -5.51
N ASP A 329 3.74 -1.75 -4.40
CA ASP A 329 2.74 -2.33 -3.49
C ASP A 329 1.38 -2.50 -4.19
N SER A 330 1.02 -1.56 -5.07
CA SER A 330 -0.19 -1.67 -5.88
C SER A 330 -0.11 -2.79 -6.91
N LEU A 331 1.05 -2.99 -7.55
CA LEU A 331 1.28 -4.11 -8.48
C LEU A 331 1.21 -5.46 -7.77
N ASP A 332 1.83 -5.58 -6.60
CA ASP A 332 1.82 -6.81 -5.80
C ASP A 332 0.38 -7.17 -5.38
N LEU A 333 -0.42 -6.21 -4.92
CA LEU A 333 -1.85 -6.42 -4.65
C LEU A 333 -2.64 -6.82 -5.89
N TYR A 334 -2.41 -6.14 -7.02
CA TYR A 334 -3.14 -6.41 -8.26
C TYR A 334 -2.86 -7.84 -8.73
N LEU A 335 -1.59 -8.23 -8.76
CA LEU A 335 -1.14 -9.55 -9.20
C LEU A 335 -1.49 -10.65 -8.19
N ALA A 336 -1.62 -10.34 -6.90
CA ALA A 336 -2.18 -11.28 -5.93
C ALA A 336 -3.64 -11.66 -6.24
N MET A 337 -4.41 -10.74 -6.83
CA MET A 337 -5.80 -10.99 -7.26
C MET A 337 -5.89 -11.56 -8.69
N TYR A 338 -4.98 -11.15 -9.58
CA TYR A 338 -4.94 -11.51 -11.00
C TYR A 338 -3.52 -11.91 -11.42
N PRO A 339 -3.05 -13.11 -11.01
CA PRO A 339 -1.66 -13.52 -11.18
C PRO A 339 -1.22 -13.65 -12.64
N ASP A 340 -2.16 -13.92 -13.55
CA ASP A 340 -1.87 -14.15 -14.97
C ASP A 340 -2.05 -12.90 -15.84
N ASN A 341 -2.14 -11.71 -15.23
CA ASN A 341 -2.25 -10.47 -15.99
C ASN A 341 -0.90 -10.08 -16.61
N VAL A 342 -0.66 -10.51 -17.85
CA VAL A 342 0.58 -10.29 -18.61
C VAL A 342 1.02 -8.82 -18.63
N GLN A 343 0.08 -7.88 -18.80
CA GLN A 343 0.40 -6.45 -18.83
C GLN A 343 0.99 -5.95 -17.50
N HIS A 344 0.41 -6.36 -16.37
CA HIS A 344 0.87 -5.95 -15.05
C HIS A 344 2.12 -6.72 -14.60
N LEU A 345 2.25 -8.00 -14.98
CA LEU A 345 3.49 -8.77 -14.81
C LEU A 345 4.66 -8.08 -15.54
N MET A 346 4.45 -7.70 -16.80
CA MET A 346 5.48 -6.99 -17.58
C MET A 346 5.85 -5.65 -16.94
N LEU A 347 4.87 -4.91 -16.42
CA LEU A 347 5.13 -3.67 -15.70
C LEU A 347 5.92 -3.90 -14.40
N GLN A 348 5.62 -4.95 -13.65
CA GLN A 348 6.34 -5.34 -12.43
C GLN A 348 7.79 -5.73 -12.75
N ALA A 349 8.01 -6.57 -13.77
CA ALA A 349 9.36 -6.94 -14.22
C ALA A 349 10.18 -5.70 -14.63
N ARG A 350 9.60 -4.79 -15.40
CA ARG A 350 10.26 -3.53 -15.80
C ARG A 350 10.57 -2.63 -14.60
N LEU A 351 9.66 -2.54 -13.63
CA LEU A 351 9.87 -1.77 -12.42
C LEU A 351 11.04 -2.34 -11.60
N TYR A 352 11.06 -3.64 -11.37
CA TYR A 352 12.14 -4.30 -10.61
C TYR A 352 13.49 -4.21 -11.31
N PHE A 353 13.50 -4.40 -12.63
CA PHE A 353 14.68 -4.19 -13.47
C PHE A 353 15.19 -2.74 -13.37
N HIS A 354 14.29 -1.75 -13.51
CA HIS A 354 14.64 -0.32 -13.43
C HIS A 354 15.19 0.08 -12.06
N LEU A 355 14.61 -0.44 -10.97
CA LEU A 355 15.08 -0.19 -9.61
C LEU A 355 16.34 -1.00 -9.26
N GLY A 356 16.77 -1.95 -10.10
CA GLY A 356 17.91 -2.82 -9.82
C GLY A 356 17.67 -3.77 -8.64
N ILE A 357 16.41 -4.15 -8.40
CA ILE A 357 16.00 -5.02 -7.29
C ILE A 357 15.53 -6.39 -7.78
N TRP A 358 15.83 -7.41 -6.98
CA TRP A 358 15.30 -8.78 -7.14
C TRP A 358 15.41 -9.36 -8.57
N PRO A 359 16.61 -9.42 -9.16
CA PRO A 359 16.77 -9.87 -10.54
C PRO A 359 16.32 -11.32 -10.76
N GLU A 360 16.41 -12.19 -9.75
CA GLU A 360 15.88 -13.55 -9.79
C GLU A 360 14.35 -13.54 -9.96
N LYS A 361 13.65 -12.71 -9.18
CA LYS A 361 12.19 -12.52 -9.31
C LYS A 361 11.81 -11.93 -10.66
N VAL A 362 12.64 -11.06 -11.23
CA VAL A 362 12.45 -10.56 -12.61
C VAL A 362 12.48 -11.71 -13.60
N LEU A 363 13.47 -12.61 -13.50
CA LEU A 363 13.54 -13.79 -14.37
C LEU A 363 12.32 -14.70 -14.21
N ASP A 364 11.87 -14.96 -12.97
CA ASP A 364 10.68 -15.77 -12.71
C ASP A 364 9.43 -15.17 -13.36
N ILE A 365 9.23 -13.85 -13.21
CA ILE A 365 8.11 -13.14 -13.84
C ILE A 365 8.19 -13.23 -15.36
N LEU A 366 9.38 -13.03 -15.94
CA LEU A 366 9.59 -13.06 -17.39
C LEU A 366 9.36 -14.46 -17.98
N GLN A 367 9.75 -15.51 -17.27
CA GLN A 367 9.44 -16.90 -17.63
C GLN A 367 7.92 -17.15 -17.58
N HIS A 368 7.24 -16.68 -16.54
CA HIS A 368 5.78 -16.79 -16.42
C HIS A 368 5.06 -16.08 -17.57
N ILE A 369 5.49 -14.86 -17.93
CA ILE A 369 4.97 -14.11 -19.09
C ILE A 369 5.14 -14.91 -20.38
N GLN A 370 6.31 -15.51 -20.60
CA GLN A 370 6.57 -16.30 -21.81
C GLN A 370 5.69 -17.55 -21.90
N ALA A 371 5.34 -18.16 -20.77
CA ALA A 371 4.42 -19.29 -20.71
C ALA A 371 2.96 -18.87 -21.00
N LEU A 372 2.55 -17.68 -20.55
CA LEU A 372 1.20 -17.15 -20.76
C LEU A 372 0.97 -16.57 -22.16
N ASP A 373 1.95 -15.84 -22.70
CA ASP A 373 1.85 -15.16 -24.00
C ASP A 373 3.19 -15.24 -24.76
N PRO A 374 3.35 -16.26 -25.63
CA PRO A 374 4.54 -16.42 -26.47
C PRO A 374 4.82 -15.24 -27.42
N SER A 375 3.84 -14.37 -27.70
CA SER A 375 4.05 -13.21 -28.58
C SER A 375 4.98 -12.16 -27.96
N GLN A 376 5.14 -12.15 -26.63
CA GLN A 376 6.04 -11.24 -25.92
C GLN A 376 7.51 -11.65 -25.97
N HIS A 377 7.86 -12.74 -26.68
CA HIS A 377 9.20 -13.35 -26.67
C HIS A 377 10.33 -12.35 -26.94
N GLY A 378 10.16 -11.40 -27.87
CA GLY A 378 11.19 -10.39 -28.16
C GLY A 378 11.47 -9.45 -26.98
N ALA A 379 10.42 -8.88 -26.38
CA ALA A 379 10.56 -7.98 -25.24
C ALA A 379 11.05 -8.72 -23.98
N VAL A 380 10.59 -9.96 -23.78
CA VAL A 380 11.04 -10.83 -22.70
C VAL A 380 12.52 -11.17 -22.87
N GLY A 381 12.95 -11.58 -24.07
CA GLY A 381 14.34 -11.93 -24.36
C GLY A 381 15.32 -10.80 -24.06
N TYR A 382 14.98 -9.56 -24.45
CA TYR A 382 15.77 -8.37 -24.12
C TYR A 382 15.95 -8.19 -22.61
N LEU A 383 14.86 -8.25 -21.84
CA LEU A 383 14.93 -8.09 -20.38
C LEU A 383 15.64 -9.25 -19.69
N VAL A 384 15.47 -10.48 -20.16
CA VAL A 384 16.18 -11.65 -19.62
C VAL A 384 17.69 -11.47 -19.80
N GLN A 385 18.14 -11.13 -21.01
CA GLN A 385 19.57 -10.95 -21.28
C GLN A 385 20.19 -9.89 -20.36
N HIS A 386 19.59 -8.70 -20.28
CA HIS A 386 20.13 -7.63 -19.44
C HIS A 386 20.00 -7.92 -17.95
N THR A 387 19.00 -8.67 -17.52
CA THR A 387 18.88 -9.11 -16.12
C THR A 387 19.99 -10.09 -15.76
N LEU A 388 20.32 -11.03 -16.64
CA LEU A 388 21.44 -11.95 -16.46
C LEU A 388 22.78 -11.21 -16.40
N GLU A 389 23.00 -10.24 -17.30
CA GLU A 389 24.19 -9.37 -17.26
C GLU A 389 24.28 -8.61 -15.91
N HIS A 390 23.15 -8.13 -15.37
CA HIS A 390 23.11 -7.51 -14.04
C HIS A 390 23.46 -8.48 -12.90
N ILE A 391 22.98 -9.73 -12.97
CA ILE A 391 23.31 -10.77 -11.97
C ILE A 391 24.81 -11.11 -12.03
N GLU A 392 25.36 -11.27 -13.23
CA GLU A 392 26.78 -11.58 -13.44
C GLU A 392 27.68 -10.47 -12.88
N ARG A 393 27.39 -9.20 -13.20
CA ARG A 393 28.11 -8.06 -12.62
C ARG A 393 28.05 -8.04 -11.09
N ARG A 394 26.90 -8.36 -10.49
CA ARG A 394 26.75 -8.45 -9.02
C ARG A 394 27.52 -9.64 -8.41
N LYS A 395 27.66 -10.75 -9.12
CA LYS A 395 28.46 -11.89 -8.65
C LYS A 395 29.96 -11.61 -8.74
N GLU A 396 30.37 -10.79 -9.71
CA GLU A 396 31.75 -10.31 -9.86
C GLU A 396 32.11 -9.20 -8.87
N GLU A 397 31.13 -8.49 -8.31
CA GLU A 397 31.28 -7.67 -7.12
C GLU A 397 31.61 -8.56 -5.91
N LEU A 398 32.88 -8.96 -5.81
CA LEU A 398 33.51 -9.36 -4.55
C LEU A 398 33.05 -8.36 -3.48
N GLY A 399 32.56 -8.88 -2.34
CA GLY A 399 32.05 -8.05 -1.25
C GLY A 399 32.97 -6.86 -0.97
N PRO A 400 32.42 -5.72 -0.52
CA PRO A 400 33.11 -4.43 -0.60
C PRO A 400 34.55 -4.54 -0.11
N GLU A 401 35.52 -4.38 -1.02
CA GLU A 401 36.93 -4.34 -0.64
C GLU A 401 37.07 -3.22 0.39
N VAL A 402 37.46 -3.57 1.61
CA VAL A 402 37.61 -2.57 2.68
C VAL A 402 38.81 -1.71 2.35
N LYS A 403 38.54 -0.57 1.71
CA LYS A 403 39.56 0.42 1.38
C LYS A 403 39.95 1.15 2.67
N HIS A 404 41.16 0.92 3.15
CA HIS A 404 41.67 1.65 4.30
C HIS A 404 42.23 2.99 3.82
N ARG A 405 41.71 4.10 4.39
CA ARG A 405 42.24 5.46 4.11
C ARG A 405 43.71 5.61 4.54
N SER A 406 44.16 4.79 5.48
CA SER A 406 45.56 4.74 5.93
C SER A 406 46.51 4.14 4.90
N ASP A 407 45.99 3.47 3.86
CA ASP A 407 46.84 2.91 2.81
C ASP A 407 47.50 4.02 2.00
N GLU A 408 48.78 3.87 1.68
CA GLU A 408 49.55 4.88 0.98
C GLU A 408 48.99 5.22 -0.43
N LYS A 409 48.33 4.24 -1.06
CA LYS A 409 47.59 4.41 -2.32
C LYS A 409 46.38 5.36 -2.22
N HIS A 410 45.92 5.69 -1.01
CA HIS A 410 44.72 6.50 -0.76
C HIS A 410 45.02 7.82 -0.03
N LYS A 411 46.30 8.23 0.03
CA LYS A 411 46.76 9.43 0.75
C LYS A 411 46.06 10.74 0.36
N GLU A 412 45.54 10.82 -0.87
CA GLU A 412 44.84 12.01 -1.39
C GLU A 412 43.40 12.14 -0.86
N VAL A 413 42.84 11.10 -0.25
CA VAL A 413 41.48 11.08 0.31
C VAL A 413 41.44 11.86 1.63
N CYS A 414 40.93 13.08 1.59
CA CYS A 414 40.93 14.00 2.73
C CYS A 414 39.85 13.72 3.78
N PHE A 415 38.66 13.25 3.37
CA PHE A 415 37.49 13.18 4.22
C PHE A 415 37.15 11.73 4.62
N SER A 416 36.70 11.55 5.86
CA SER A 416 36.35 10.24 6.41
C SER A 416 34.87 9.90 6.18
N ILE A 417 34.58 8.61 6.07
CA ILE A 417 33.22 8.08 6.17
C ILE A 417 32.60 8.51 7.51
N GLY A 418 31.34 8.94 7.47
CA GLY A 418 30.56 9.42 8.60
C GLY A 418 30.63 10.93 8.84
N LEU A 419 31.47 11.68 8.12
CA LEU A 419 31.52 13.13 8.25
C LEU A 419 30.28 13.79 7.62
N ILE A 420 29.69 14.73 8.37
CA ILE A 420 28.63 15.60 7.87
C ILE A 420 29.28 16.81 7.20
N MET A 421 28.93 17.03 5.94
CA MET A 421 29.54 18.02 5.06
C MET A 421 28.47 18.88 4.40
N LYS A 422 28.88 20.03 3.87
CA LYS A 422 28.03 20.89 3.03
C LYS A 422 28.65 21.02 1.65
N HIS A 423 27.91 20.68 0.61
CA HIS A 423 28.43 20.70 -0.76
C HIS A 423 28.76 22.13 -1.21
N LYS A 424 30.01 22.37 -1.61
CA LYS A 424 30.54 23.72 -1.87
C LYS A 424 29.78 24.51 -2.95
N ARG A 425 29.37 23.85 -4.04
CA ARG A 425 28.65 24.49 -5.16
C ARG A 425 27.15 24.63 -4.93
N TYR A 426 26.48 23.53 -4.57
CA TYR A 426 25.02 23.46 -4.46
C TYR A 426 24.46 23.69 -3.05
N GLY A 427 25.32 23.77 -2.03
CA GLY A 427 24.94 24.18 -0.67
C GLY A 427 24.13 23.16 0.13
N TYR A 428 23.91 21.93 -0.35
CA TYR A 428 23.18 20.90 0.38
C TYR A 428 24.03 20.26 1.48
N ASN A 429 23.38 19.83 2.57
CA ASN A 429 24.01 19.05 3.63
C ASN A 429 24.02 17.57 3.27
N CYS A 430 25.10 16.86 3.58
CA CYS A 430 25.21 15.43 3.33
C CYS A 430 26.12 14.73 4.34
N VAL A 431 26.07 13.39 4.37
CA VAL A 431 27.00 12.55 5.11
C VAL A 431 27.76 11.64 4.14
N ILE A 432 29.08 11.55 4.30
CA ILE A 432 29.91 10.65 3.49
C ILE A 432 29.68 9.21 3.94
N TYR A 433 29.30 8.32 3.03
CA TYR A 433 29.15 6.89 3.34
C TYR A 433 30.10 5.98 2.54
N GLY A 434 30.81 6.53 1.55
CA GLY A 434 31.84 5.81 0.80
C GLY A 434 32.70 6.75 -0.02
N TRP A 435 33.78 6.23 -0.60
CA TRP A 435 34.68 7.01 -1.45
C TRP A 435 35.46 6.13 -2.43
N ASP A 436 35.94 6.78 -3.49
CA ASP A 436 36.83 6.21 -4.49
C ASP A 436 38.04 7.13 -4.67
N PRO A 437 39.25 6.57 -4.88
CA PRO A 437 40.45 7.37 -5.06
C PRO A 437 40.46 8.19 -6.36
N ALA A 438 39.60 7.80 -7.32
CA ALA A 438 39.36 8.48 -8.59
C ALA A 438 37.88 8.30 -9.00
N CYS A 439 37.40 9.03 -10.00
CA CYS A 439 36.03 8.90 -10.51
C CYS A 439 35.79 7.53 -11.15
N MET A 440 34.88 6.73 -10.59
CA MET A 440 34.53 5.39 -11.11
C MET A 440 33.37 5.40 -12.11
N MET A 441 32.83 6.57 -12.44
CA MET A 441 31.68 6.69 -13.35
C MET A 441 32.09 6.59 -14.82
N GLY A 442 31.18 6.11 -15.66
CA GLY A 442 31.43 5.99 -17.10
C GLY A 442 31.67 7.34 -17.81
N HIS A 443 32.40 7.26 -18.92
CA HIS A 443 32.74 8.34 -19.86
C HIS A 443 31.61 9.33 -20.17
N GLU A 444 30.38 8.85 -20.41
CA GLU A 444 29.23 9.72 -20.69
C GLU A 444 28.82 10.54 -19.48
N TRP A 445 28.80 9.94 -18.28
CA TRP A 445 28.47 10.64 -17.04
C TRP A 445 29.53 11.70 -16.70
N ILE A 446 30.82 11.36 -16.85
CA ILE A 446 31.95 12.28 -16.66
C ILE A 446 31.80 13.52 -17.56
N ARG A 447 31.39 13.31 -18.81
CA ARG A 447 31.14 14.40 -19.78
C ARG A 447 29.93 15.24 -19.39
N ASN A 448 28.81 14.59 -19.06
CA ASN A 448 27.55 15.28 -18.71
C ASN A 448 27.67 16.09 -17.42
N MET A 449 28.39 15.57 -16.42
CA MET A 449 28.65 16.28 -15.15
C MET A 449 29.85 17.23 -15.24
N ASN A 450 30.44 17.38 -16.42
CA ASN A 450 31.58 18.24 -16.73
C ASN A 450 32.76 18.05 -15.74
N VAL A 451 33.03 16.79 -15.37
CA VAL A 451 34.06 16.43 -14.38
C VAL A 451 35.45 16.90 -14.80
N HIS A 452 35.73 16.97 -16.11
CA HIS A 452 36.99 17.50 -16.65
C HIS A 452 37.27 18.96 -16.28
N SER A 453 36.23 19.74 -15.96
CA SER A 453 36.38 21.14 -15.55
C SER A 453 36.71 21.32 -14.06
N LEU A 454 36.71 20.24 -13.27
CA LEU A 454 37.08 20.28 -11.86
C LEU A 454 38.60 20.45 -11.71
N PRO A 455 39.08 21.02 -10.58
CA PRO A 455 40.50 21.37 -10.39
C PRO A 455 41.49 20.24 -10.66
N HIS A 456 41.09 19.00 -10.40
CA HIS A 456 41.92 17.80 -10.59
C HIS A 456 41.20 16.75 -11.48
N GLY A 457 40.16 17.18 -12.19
CA GLY A 457 39.43 16.34 -13.15
C GLY A 457 38.88 15.04 -12.53
N PRO A 458 38.87 13.92 -13.30
CA PRO A 458 38.40 12.61 -12.83
C PRO A 458 39.43 11.87 -11.96
N HIS A 459 40.66 12.35 -11.82
CA HIS A 459 41.74 11.63 -11.12
C HIS A 459 41.80 11.92 -9.61
N GLN A 460 40.98 12.85 -9.12
CA GLN A 460 40.86 13.14 -7.69
C GLN A 460 39.87 12.22 -7.00
N PRO A 461 39.88 12.14 -5.66
CA PRO A 461 38.90 11.37 -4.92
C PRO A 461 37.46 11.86 -5.14
N PHE A 462 36.54 10.90 -5.20
CA PHE A 462 35.10 11.13 -5.21
C PHE A 462 34.46 10.44 -4.01
N TYR A 463 33.36 11.02 -3.53
CA TYR A 463 32.65 10.60 -2.35
C TYR A 463 31.21 10.24 -2.70
N ASN A 464 30.78 9.09 -2.21
CA ASN A 464 29.39 8.70 -2.14
C ASN A 464 28.79 9.37 -0.90
N VAL A 465 27.81 10.25 -1.11
CA VAL A 465 27.21 11.08 -0.06
C VAL A 465 25.70 10.89 0.00
N LEU A 466 25.17 10.75 1.21
CA LEU A 466 23.75 10.70 1.48
C LEU A 466 23.28 12.11 1.87
N VAL A 467 22.35 12.66 1.09
CA VAL A 467 21.86 14.04 1.25
C VAL A 467 20.66 14.08 2.20
N GLU A 468 20.41 15.24 2.81
CA GLU A 468 19.28 15.47 3.71
C GLU A 468 17.91 15.14 3.09
N ASP A 469 17.79 15.25 1.76
CA ASP A 469 16.59 14.87 0.99
C ASP A 469 16.45 13.35 0.77
N GLY A 470 17.39 12.55 1.30
CA GLY A 470 17.42 11.09 1.15
C GLY A 470 18.11 10.60 -0.12
N SER A 471 18.50 11.49 -1.04
CA SER A 471 19.17 11.08 -2.28
C SER A 471 20.63 10.68 -2.03
N CYS A 472 21.05 9.63 -2.71
CA CYS A 472 22.46 9.25 -2.82
C CYS A 472 23.08 10.01 -4.00
N ARG A 473 24.21 10.69 -3.76
CA ARG A 473 24.91 11.49 -4.77
C ARG A 473 26.39 11.15 -4.78
N TYR A 474 27.04 11.40 -5.92
CA TYR A 474 28.46 11.20 -6.11
C TYR A 474 29.13 12.56 -6.35
N ALA A 475 30.00 12.97 -5.43
CA ALA A 475 30.59 14.30 -5.42
C ALA A 475 32.13 14.22 -5.42
N ALA A 476 32.79 15.10 -6.16
CA ALA A 476 34.23 15.26 -6.04
C ALA A 476 34.59 15.80 -4.64
N GLN A 477 35.79 15.48 -4.18
CA GLN A 477 36.42 16.09 -3.00
C GLN A 477 36.34 17.62 -3.01
#